data_AF-A0A7K0XAI7-F1
#
_entry.id   AF-A0A7K0XAI7-F1
#
_cell.length_a   1.000
_cell.length_b   1.000
_cell.length_c   1.000
_cell.angle_alpha   90.00
_cell.angle_beta   90.00
_cell.angle_gamma   90.00
#
_symmetry.space_group_name_H-M   'P 1'
#
loop_
_entity.id
_entity.type
_entity.pdbx_description
1 polymer ?
#
loop_
_entity_poly.entity_id
_entity_poly.type
_entity_poly.pdbx_seq_one_letter_code
_entity_poly.pdbx_strand_id
1 'polypeptide(L)'
;MIPTDKSAEKFERQMNLLAALSDTVQGIRAVDIQQRVPGYNADHDSFRRTFERDKKDLLSLGVPIEVVAGATADLTAYRVDKSKYELPDPGLESDELAALHL
;
A
#
# COMPACT_ATOMS: atom_id res chain seq x y z
N MET A 1 -9.72 24.65 -5.02
CA MET A 1 -8.42 24.27 -5.62
C MET A 1 -8.62 22.92 -6.27
N ILE A 2 -8.69 22.85 -7.60
CA ILE A 2 -8.77 21.57 -8.30
C ILE A 2 -7.40 20.90 -8.11
N PRO A 3 -7.32 19.62 -7.69
CA PRO A 3 -6.04 18.92 -7.61
C PRO A 3 -5.34 19.04 -8.96
N THR A 4 -4.07 19.43 -8.97
CA THR A 4 -3.28 19.33 -10.20
C THR A 4 -3.25 17.87 -10.61
N ASP A 5 -3.29 17.61 -11.93
CA ASP A 5 -3.30 16.27 -12.53
C ASP A 5 -2.34 15.29 -11.82
N LYS A 6 -1.14 15.78 -11.49
CA LYS A 6 -0.09 15.05 -10.76
C LYS A 6 -0.48 14.56 -9.37
N SER A 7 -1.32 15.29 -8.62
CA SER A 7 -1.79 14.85 -7.31
C SER A 7 -2.76 13.69 -7.42
N ALA A 8 -3.62 13.70 -8.44
CA ALA A 8 -4.53 12.59 -8.73
C ALA A 8 -3.75 11.35 -9.18
N GLU A 9 -2.81 11.50 -10.13
CA GLU A 9 -1.92 10.41 -10.58
C GLU A 9 -1.12 9.80 -9.42
N LYS A 10 -0.63 10.64 -8.50
CA LYS A 10 0.07 10.18 -7.30
C LYS A 10 -0.85 9.33 -6.42
N PHE A 11 -2.04 9.84 -6.12
CA PHE A 11 -3.00 9.14 -5.27
C PHE A 11 -3.42 7.80 -5.89
N GLU A 12 -3.74 7.79 -7.18
CA GLU A 12 -4.08 6.57 -7.93
C GLU A 12 -2.96 5.53 -7.86
N ARG A 13 -1.70 5.95 -8.10
CA ARG A 13 -0.54 5.06 -7.97
C ARG A 13 -0.37 4.50 -6.57
N GLN A 14 -0.59 5.30 -5.53
CA GLN A 14 -0.54 4.85 -4.14
C GLN A 14 -1.65 3.83 -3.81
N MET A 15 -2.86 4.05 -4.32
CA MET A 15 -3.97 3.10 -4.16
C MET A 15 -3.70 1.79 -4.91
N ASN A 16 -3.18 1.86 -6.14
CA ASN A 16 -2.80 0.68 -6.90
C ASN A 16 -1.66 -0.09 -6.21
N LEU A 17 -0.66 0.61 -5.65
CA LEU A 17 0.39 -0.03 -4.86
C LEU A 17 -0.18 -0.72 -3.62
N LEU A 18 -1.02 -0.03 -2.84
CA LEU A 18 -1.64 -0.60 -1.64
C LEU A 18 -2.44 -1.86 -1.99
N ALA A 19 -3.24 -1.83 -3.06
CA ALA A 19 -4.00 -2.97 -3.54
C ALA A 19 -3.07 -4.16 -3.88
N ALA A 20 -2.00 -3.92 -4.64
CA ALA A 20 -1.05 -4.95 -5.02
C ALA A 20 -0.33 -5.59 -3.81
N LEU A 21 0.06 -4.78 -2.82
CA LEU A 21 0.70 -5.28 -1.59
C LEU A 21 -0.29 -6.05 -0.69
N SER A 22 -1.57 -5.70 -0.76
CA SER A 22 -2.65 -6.29 0.02
C SER A 22 -3.15 -7.62 -0.56
N ASP A 23 -2.96 -7.84 -1.86
CA ASP A 23 -3.43 -9.03 -2.58
C ASP A 23 -2.46 -10.22 -2.53
N THR A 24 -1.38 -10.11 -1.75
CA THR A 24 -0.34 -11.15 -1.67
C THR A 24 -0.07 -11.58 -0.23
N VAL A 25 -0.05 -12.89 0.00
CA VAL A 25 0.30 -13.50 1.29
C VAL A 25 1.83 -13.64 1.44
N GLN A 26 2.52 -14.05 0.38
CA GLN A 26 3.97 -14.27 0.37
C GLN A 26 4.78 -13.01 0.05
N GLY A 27 4.12 -11.91 -0.29
CA GLY A 27 4.75 -10.69 -0.77
C GLY A 27 4.94 -10.67 -2.29
N ILE A 28 5.21 -9.48 -2.81
CA ILE A 28 5.45 -9.20 -4.22
C ILE A 28 6.77 -8.43 -4.35
N ARG A 29 7.62 -8.83 -5.30
CA ARG A 29 8.95 -8.24 -5.47
C ARG A 29 8.86 -6.85 -6.09
N ALA A 30 9.81 -5.97 -5.79
CA ALA A 30 9.89 -4.64 -6.38
C ALA A 30 9.82 -4.66 -7.92
N VAL A 31 10.54 -5.60 -8.56
CA VAL A 31 10.51 -5.75 -10.03
C VAL A 31 9.14 -6.16 -10.57
N ASP A 32 8.37 -6.95 -9.83
CA ASP A 32 7.01 -7.35 -10.23
C ASP A 32 6.02 -6.20 -10.00
N ILE A 33 6.20 -5.41 -8.94
CA ILE A 33 5.44 -4.19 -8.68
C ILE A 33 5.60 -3.22 -9.85
N GLN A 34 6.83 -2.97 -10.31
CA GLN A 34 7.10 -2.07 -11.42
C GLN A 34 6.36 -2.46 -12.71
N GLN A 35 6.25 -3.77 -12.96
CA GLN A 35 5.60 -4.29 -14.17
C GLN A 35 4.07 -4.29 -14.08
N ARG A 36 3.52 -4.50 -12.88
CA ARG A 36 2.08 -4.77 -12.70
C ARG A 36 1.29 -3.58 -12.19
N VAL A 37 1.93 -2.65 -11.48
CA VAL A 37 1.26 -1.49 -10.87
C VAL A 37 1.31 -0.31 -11.83
N PRO A 38 0.15 0.18 -12.33
CA PRO A 38 0.11 1.33 -13.22
C PRO A 38 0.69 2.60 -12.59
N GLY A 39 1.30 3.46 -13.42
CA GLY A 39 1.82 4.77 -13.01
C GLY A 39 3.28 4.78 -12.57
N TYR A 40 3.95 3.62 -12.49
CA TYR A 40 5.40 3.56 -12.33
C TYR A 40 6.15 3.66 -13.67
N ASN A 41 7.35 4.24 -13.62
CA ASN A 41 8.20 4.37 -14.80
C ASN A 41 8.89 3.02 -15.11
N ALA A 42 9.12 2.74 -16.41
CA ALA A 42 9.87 1.57 -16.84
C ALA A 42 11.37 1.64 -16.50
N ASP A 43 11.93 2.84 -16.36
CA ASP A 43 13.29 3.07 -15.88
C ASP A 43 13.41 2.68 -14.39
N HIS A 44 14.32 1.76 -14.08
CA HIS A 44 14.47 1.19 -12.74
C HIS A 44 14.85 2.24 -11.68
N ASP A 45 15.73 3.19 -11.99
CA ASP A 45 16.17 4.19 -11.01
C ASP A 45 15.06 5.21 -10.69
N SER A 46 14.30 5.59 -11.70
CA SER A 46 13.12 6.46 -11.55
C SER A 46 11.98 5.74 -10.82
N PHE A 47 11.76 4.46 -11.13
CA PHE A 47 10.84 3.60 -10.38
C PHE A 47 11.22 3.55 -8.91
N ARG A 48 12.45 3.14 -8.58
CA ARG A 48 12.90 2.97 -7.19
C ARG A 48 12.71 4.21 -6.34
N ARG A 49 13.09 5.38 -6.87
CA ARG A 49 12.87 6.66 -6.17
C ARG A 49 11.40 6.94 -5.89
N THR A 50 10.54 6.67 -6.87
CA THR A 50 9.09 6.92 -6.77
C THR A 50 8.42 5.91 -5.83
N PHE A 51 8.76 4.63 -5.97
CA PHE A 51 8.27 3.54 -5.12
C PHE A 51 8.64 3.76 -3.66
N GLU A 52 9.90 4.08 -3.35
CA GLU A 52 10.33 4.35 -1.97
C GLU A 52 9.60 5.54 -1.36
N ARG A 53 9.34 6.58 -2.15
CA ARG A 53 8.53 7.73 -1.71
C ARG A 53 7.09 7.32 -1.44
N ASP A 54 6.44 6.62 -2.35
CA ASP A 54 5.04 6.21 -2.18
C ASP A 54 4.89 5.23 -1.01
N LYS A 55 5.85 4.31 -0.82
CA LYS A 55 5.93 3.41 0.34
C LYS A 55 6.06 4.20 1.64
N LYS A 56 6.93 5.22 1.68
CA LYS A 56 7.09 6.09 2.85
C LYS A 56 5.82 6.86 3.17
N ASP A 57 5.12 7.35 2.14
CA ASP A 57 3.84 8.04 2.30
C ASP A 57 2.78 7.10 2.89
N LEU A 58 2.66 5.87 2.38
CA LEU A 58 1.74 4.84 2.92
C LEU A 58 2.08 4.46 4.37
N LEU A 59 3.37 4.27 4.69
CA LEU A 59 3.83 4.04 6.07
C LEU A 59 3.43 5.19 7.00
N SER A 60 3.52 6.44 6.52
CA SER A 60 3.13 7.64 7.28
C SER A 60 1.61 7.71 7.51
N LEU A 61 0.81 7.05 6.67
CA LEU A 61 -0.64 6.88 6.84
C LEU A 61 -0.99 5.68 7.73
N GLY A 62 0.00 4.98 8.30
CA GLY A 62 -0.21 3.83 9.16
C GLY A 62 -0.38 2.49 8.42
N VAL A 63 -0.08 2.43 7.13
CA VAL A 63 -0.14 1.17 6.38
C VAL A 63 0.98 0.23 6.82
N PRO A 64 0.67 -1.01 7.29
CA PRO A 64 1.65 -1.94 7.83
C PRO A 64 2.36 -2.69 6.69
N ILE A 65 3.24 -2.00 5.95
CA ILE A 65 4.05 -2.61 4.90
C ILE A 65 5.21 -3.38 5.53
N GLU A 66 5.29 -4.67 5.25
CA GLU A 66 6.35 -5.57 5.69
C GLU A 66 7.34 -5.89 4.57
N VAL A 67 8.59 -6.09 4.95
CA VAL A 67 9.64 -6.63 4.08
C VAL A 67 9.75 -8.13 4.37
N VAL A 68 9.49 -8.97 3.36
CA VAL A 68 9.41 -10.43 3.54
C VAL A 68 10.78 -11.09 3.35
N ALA A 69 11.44 -10.87 2.20
CA ALA A 69 12.74 -11.44 1.88
C ALA A 69 13.35 -10.75 0.66
N GLY A 70 14.69 -10.72 0.54
CA GLY A 70 15.40 -10.24 -0.65
C GLY A 70 16.89 -10.09 -0.43
N ALA A 71 17.71 -10.56 -1.39
CA ALA A 71 19.17 -10.38 -1.37
C ALA A 71 19.59 -8.97 -1.83
N THR A 72 18.77 -8.34 -2.67
CA THR A 72 18.95 -7.00 -3.20
C THR A 72 17.61 -6.29 -3.20
N ALA A 73 17.60 -4.96 -3.26
CA ALA A 73 16.37 -4.16 -3.25
C ALA A 73 15.37 -4.54 -4.36
N ASP A 74 15.84 -4.95 -5.54
CA ASP A 74 14.97 -5.33 -6.65
C ASP A 74 14.32 -6.70 -6.45
N LEU A 75 15.02 -7.59 -5.72
CA LEU A 75 14.52 -8.91 -5.33
C LEU A 75 13.74 -8.89 -4.02
N THR A 76 13.73 -7.76 -3.31
CA THR A 76 12.99 -7.60 -2.07
C THR A 76 11.49 -7.69 -2.31
N ALA A 77 10.85 -8.61 -1.60
CA ALA A 77 9.41 -8.79 -1.58
C ALA A 77 8.78 -7.97 -0.45
N TYR A 78 7.65 -7.34 -0.77
CA TYR A 78 6.87 -6.50 0.13
C TYR A 78 5.43 -7.02 0.22
N ARG A 79 4.79 -6.87 1.38
CA ARG A 79 3.37 -7.15 1.56
C ARG A 79 2.74 -6.19 2.56
N VAL A 80 1.42 -6.10 2.55
CA VAL A 80 0.66 -5.50 3.65
C VAL A 80 0.07 -6.63 4.48
N ASP A 81 0.37 -6.62 5.78
CA ASP A 81 -0.25 -7.56 6.70
C ASP A 81 -1.66 -7.08 7.07
N LYS A 82 -2.67 -7.63 6.39
CA LYS A 82 -4.07 -7.31 6.63
C LYS A 82 -4.54 -7.67 8.03
N SER A 83 -3.92 -8.64 8.69
CA SER A 83 -4.32 -9.01 10.06
C SER A 83 -4.04 -7.89 11.06
N LYS A 84 -3.10 -6.97 10.74
CA LYS A 84 -2.87 -5.75 11.52
C LYS A 84 -3.95 -4.68 11.33
N TYR A 85 -4.86 -4.86 10.38
CA TYR A 85 -6.07 -4.06 10.21
C TYR A 85 -7.31 -4.70 10.81
N GLU A 86 -7.23 -5.94 11.30
CA GLU A 86 -8.35 -6.54 11.99
C GLU A 86 -8.58 -5.77 13.29
N LEU A 87 -9.69 -5.04 13.35
CA LEU A 87 -10.19 -4.52 14.61
C LEU A 87 -10.65 -5.75 15.40
N PRO A 88 -10.06 -6.04 16.57
CA PRO A 88 -10.64 -7.03 17.47
C PRO A 88 -12.09 -6.66 17.74
N ASP A 89 -12.93 -7.65 18.09
CA ASP A 89 -14.30 -7.38 18.49
C ASP A 89 -14.31 -6.21 19.50
N PRO A 90 -14.87 -5.04 19.12
CA PRO A 90 -14.82 -3.87 19.96
C PRO A 90 -15.64 -4.02 21.24
N GLY A 91 -16.44 -5.09 21.37
CA GLY A 91 -17.27 -5.32 22.55
C GLY A 91 -18.34 -4.24 22.70
N LEU A 92 -18.88 -3.76 21.57
CA LEU A 92 -19.86 -2.69 21.56
C LEU A 92 -21.12 -3.11 22.30
N GLU A 93 -21.59 -2.23 23.18
CA GLU A 93 -22.86 -2.42 23.86
C GLU A 93 -24.04 -2.22 22.90
N SER A 94 -25.23 -2.66 23.32
CA SER A 94 -26.41 -2.66 22.45
C SER A 94 -26.80 -1.27 21.94
N ASP A 95 -26.56 -0.23 22.73
CA ASP A 95 -26.79 1.17 22.38
C ASP A 95 -25.71 1.73 21.42
N GLU A 96 -24.46 1.29 21.54
CA GLU A 96 -23.38 1.65 20.63
C GLU A 96 -23.54 0.99 19.25
N LEU A 97 -24.00 -0.27 19.20
CA LEU A 97 -24.37 -0.94 17.95
C LEU A 97 -25.55 -0.25 17.25
N ALA A 98 -26.54 0.22 18.02
CA ALA A 98 -27.66 0.95 17.47
C ALA A 98 -27.24 2.28 16.80
N ALA A 99 -26.15 2.91 17.26
CA ALA A 99 -25.61 4.13 16.67
C ALA A 99 -24.88 3.93 15.33
N LEU A 100 -24.45 2.70 15.01
CA LEU A 100 -23.81 2.35 13.74
C LEU A 100 -24.80 2.07 12.61
N HIS A 101 -26.05 1.73 12.93
CA HIS A 101 -27.12 1.56 11.96
C HIS A 101 -27.78 2.91 11.65
N LEU A 102 -27.14 3.70 10.79
CA LEU A 102 -27.71 4.91 10.17
C LEU A 102 -28.61 4.58 8.97
#